data_AF-A0A7C2JQW0-F1
#
_entry.id   AF-A0A7C2JQW0-F1
#
_cell.length_a   1.000
_cell.length_b   1.000
_cell.length_c   1.000
_cell.angle_alpha   90.00
_cell.angle_beta   90.00
_cell.angle_gamma   90.00
#
_symmetry.space_group_name_H-M   'P 1'
#
loop_
_entity.id
_entity.type
_entity.pdbx_description
1 polymer ?
#
loop_
_entity_poly.entity_id
_entity_poly.type
_entity_poly.pdbx_seq_one_letter_code
_entity_poly.pdbx_strand_id
1 'polypeptide(L)'
;MDDRNCILARAATVSAAVLLVALSAAIAAQRAEDAPEADEAPREAQICLSHPTIKRTRVLNDLNIVFITRDNAIYNNQLPRKCPSLNRGSVVSYPIENRRICAGGSFQVLWQAGANNYIPTFVCMLGYFVPISESELEDLTAATDASRDRRLRRRSRREAVTTEPVELPPADTAPPAAVPASVDD
;
A
#
# COMPACT_ATOMS: atom_id res chain seq x y z
N MET A 1 -63.79 -64.12 12.08
CA MET A 1 -63.33 -63.94 13.46
C MET A 1 -61.86 -64.30 13.47
N ASP A 2 -61.03 -63.27 13.38
CA ASP A 2 -60.08 -62.87 14.43
C ASP A 2 -58.78 -63.69 14.24
N ASP A 3 -57.64 -63.09 13.97
CA ASP A 3 -56.94 -62.37 15.01
C ASP A 3 -56.04 -61.24 14.48
N ARG A 4 -56.18 -60.14 15.21
CA ARG A 4 -55.28 -59.00 15.25
C ARG A 4 -53.95 -59.43 15.88
N ASN A 5 -52.87 -58.82 15.42
CA ASN A 5 -51.69 -58.55 16.22
C ASN A 5 -50.95 -59.76 16.84
N CYS A 6 -50.04 -60.32 16.05
CA CYS A 6 -48.76 -60.80 16.56
C CYS A 6 -47.69 -59.87 15.95
N ILE A 7 -47.58 -58.61 16.39
CA ILE A 7 -46.67 -58.18 17.46
C ILE A 7 -45.36 -58.99 17.48
N LEU A 8 -44.30 -58.29 17.05
CA LEU A 8 -42.93 -58.39 17.53
C LEU A 8 -42.32 -59.80 17.56
N ALA A 9 -41.49 -60.09 16.58
CA ALA A 9 -40.03 -60.11 16.75
C ALA A 9 -39.37 -61.04 15.71
N ARG A 10 -38.21 -60.58 15.20
CA ARG A 10 -37.19 -61.35 14.46
C ARG A 10 -37.54 -61.59 12.98
N ALA A 11 -36.69 -61.29 12.00
CA ALA A 11 -35.32 -60.79 12.03
C ALA A 11 -35.05 -60.10 10.69
N ALA A 12 -34.30 -59.01 10.81
CA ALA A 12 -33.55 -58.30 9.78
C ALA A 12 -33.37 -59.03 8.44
N THR A 13 -33.85 -58.39 7.37
CA THR A 13 -33.41 -58.40 5.96
C THR A 13 -34.70 -58.03 5.20
N VAL A 14 -34.84 -56.94 4.47
CA VAL A 14 -34.10 -56.39 3.33
C VAL A 14 -34.69 -54.97 3.19
N SER A 15 -33.92 -53.89 3.05
CA SER A 15 -33.72 -53.28 1.73
C SER A 15 -32.84 -52.05 1.90
N ALA A 16 -31.64 -52.15 1.33
CA ALA A 16 -30.77 -51.03 1.03
C ALA A 16 -31.47 -50.07 0.05
N ALA A 17 -32.00 -48.94 0.52
CA ALA A 17 -32.52 -47.89 -0.37
C ALA A 17 -32.68 -46.50 0.27
N VAL A 18 -32.05 -46.17 1.41
CA VAL A 18 -32.20 -44.83 2.03
C VAL A 18 -30.89 -44.31 2.63
N LEU A 19 -29.76 -44.49 1.94
CA LEU A 19 -28.47 -43.92 2.37
C LEU A 19 -27.62 -43.44 1.18
N LEU A 20 -28.29 -42.94 0.14
CA LEU A 20 -27.68 -42.34 -1.05
C LEU A 20 -28.39 -41.04 -1.46
N VAL A 21 -28.93 -40.30 -0.49
CA VAL A 21 -29.30 -38.89 -0.70
C VAL A 21 -28.05 -38.05 -0.47
N ALA A 22 -27.35 -37.86 -1.59
CA ALA A 22 -26.81 -36.57 -2.00
C ALA A 22 -25.73 -35.96 -1.08
N LEU A 23 -24.62 -36.68 -1.00
CA LEU A 23 -23.28 -36.15 -0.80
C LEU A 23 -22.86 -35.29 -2.03
N SER A 24 -23.63 -34.25 -2.38
CA SER A 24 -23.40 -33.41 -3.58
C SER A 24 -23.21 -31.91 -3.26
N ALA A 25 -23.06 -31.56 -1.98
CA ALA A 25 -22.90 -30.16 -1.53
C ALA A 25 -21.43 -29.67 -1.42
N ALA A 26 -20.44 -30.43 -1.90
CA ALA A 26 -19.02 -30.15 -1.62
C ALA A 26 -18.18 -29.65 -2.83
N ILE A 27 -18.77 -29.35 -4.00
CA ILE A 27 -18.01 -28.99 -5.22
C ILE A 27 -18.39 -27.60 -5.77
N ALA A 28 -18.90 -26.69 -4.92
CA ALA A 28 -19.33 -25.35 -5.33
C ALA A 28 -18.41 -24.19 -4.89
N ALA A 29 -17.26 -24.46 -4.24
CA ALA A 29 -16.49 -23.39 -3.58
C ALA A 29 -15.04 -23.18 -4.10
N GLN A 30 -14.67 -23.74 -5.26
CA GLN A 30 -13.34 -23.51 -5.87
C GLN A 30 -13.48 -23.04 -7.31
N ARG A 31 -14.05 -21.86 -7.50
CA ARG A 31 -13.74 -21.00 -8.64
C ARG A 31 -13.54 -19.60 -8.08
N ALA A 32 -12.38 -19.40 -7.42
CA ALA A 32 -11.79 -18.08 -7.41
C ALA A 32 -11.41 -17.83 -8.88
N GLU A 33 -12.23 -17.01 -9.53
CA GLU A 33 -11.97 -16.50 -10.85
C GLU A 33 -10.59 -15.83 -10.83
N ASP A 34 -9.61 -16.45 -11.49
CA ASP A 34 -8.52 -15.70 -12.11
C ASP A 34 -9.22 -14.74 -13.09
N ALA A 35 -9.52 -13.54 -12.61
CA ALA A 35 -9.95 -12.46 -13.46
C ALA A 35 -8.85 -12.28 -14.51
N PRO A 36 -9.17 -12.24 -15.82
CA PRO A 36 -8.17 -11.97 -16.82
C PRO A 36 -7.57 -10.61 -16.48
N GLU A 37 -6.26 -10.58 -16.25
CA GLU A 37 -5.47 -9.36 -16.23
C GLU A 37 -5.76 -8.69 -17.57
N ALA A 38 -6.67 -7.72 -17.54
CA ALA A 38 -7.10 -7.02 -18.73
C ALA A 38 -5.84 -6.34 -19.26
N ASP A 39 -5.36 -6.85 -20.38
CA ASP A 39 -4.31 -6.26 -21.19
C ASP A 39 -4.89 -4.93 -21.72
N GLU A 40 -4.95 -3.93 -20.83
CA GLU A 40 -5.48 -2.62 -21.11
C GLU A 40 -4.55 -1.96 -22.12
N ALA A 41 -5.08 -1.69 -23.32
CA ALA A 41 -4.39 -0.90 -24.33
C ALA A 41 -3.74 0.33 -23.69
N PRO A 42 -2.54 0.76 -24.14
CA PRO A 42 -1.81 1.85 -23.50
C PRO A 42 -2.71 3.08 -23.35
N ARG A 43 -3.13 3.38 -22.13
CA ARG A 43 -3.94 4.57 -21.89
C ARG A 43 -3.02 5.77 -21.90
N GLU A 44 -3.31 6.72 -22.78
CA GLU A 44 -2.43 7.86 -23.00
C GLU A 44 -2.36 8.75 -21.75
N ALA A 45 -1.13 9.03 -21.32
CA ALA A 45 -0.88 9.94 -20.22
C ALA A 45 -1.25 11.38 -20.61
N GLN A 46 -2.05 12.04 -19.78
CA GLN A 46 -2.47 13.42 -20.03
C GLN A 46 -1.49 14.42 -19.40
N ILE A 47 -1.27 15.53 -20.13
CA ILE A 47 -0.42 16.62 -19.64
C ILE A 47 -1.18 17.49 -18.63
N CYS A 48 -2.46 17.76 -18.88
CA CYS A 48 -3.25 18.65 -18.03
C CYS A 48 -4.60 18.02 -17.69
N LEU A 49 -5.01 18.14 -16.44
CA LEU A 49 -6.32 17.74 -15.95
C LEU A 49 -7.20 18.97 -15.69
N SER A 50 -8.47 18.91 -16.06
CA SER A 50 -9.43 19.99 -15.83
C SER A 50 -9.76 20.12 -14.34
N HIS A 51 -9.38 21.22 -13.69
CA HIS A 51 -9.63 21.41 -12.25
C HIS A 51 -11.12 21.33 -11.88
N PRO A 52 -12.07 21.92 -12.65
CA PRO A 52 -13.49 21.80 -12.36
C PRO A 52 -14.05 20.38 -12.37
N THR A 53 -13.42 19.43 -13.07
CA THR A 53 -13.90 18.04 -13.09
C THR A 53 -13.39 17.24 -11.91
N ILE A 54 -12.36 17.71 -11.20
CA ILE A 54 -11.79 17.02 -10.05
C ILE A 54 -12.80 17.06 -8.89
N LYS A 55 -13.19 15.88 -8.43
CA LYS A 55 -14.10 15.68 -7.29
C LYS A 55 -13.31 15.42 -6.00
N ARG A 56 -12.22 14.67 -6.08
CA ARG A 56 -11.41 14.28 -4.93
C ARG A 56 -9.95 14.13 -5.34
N THR A 57 -9.05 14.54 -4.46
CA THR A 57 -7.64 14.20 -4.56
C THR A 57 -7.21 13.37 -3.36
N ARG A 58 -6.43 12.32 -3.60
CA ARG A 58 -5.90 11.41 -2.57
C ARG A 58 -4.40 11.27 -2.76
N VAL A 59 -3.63 11.67 -1.77
CA VAL A 59 -2.20 11.38 -1.75
C VAL A 59 -2.03 9.93 -1.33
N LEU A 60 -1.28 9.13 -2.10
CA LEU A 60 -0.98 7.75 -1.71
C LEU A 60 0.35 7.68 -0.95
N ASN A 61 1.38 8.35 -1.47
CA ASN A 61 2.73 8.38 -0.90
C ASN A 61 3.50 9.62 -1.39
N ASP A 62 4.82 9.65 -1.18
CA ASP A 62 5.71 10.74 -1.57
C ASP A 62 5.96 10.85 -3.09
N LEU A 63 5.36 9.97 -3.90
CA LEU A 63 5.52 9.89 -5.35
C LEU A 63 4.21 9.82 -6.14
N ASN A 64 3.07 9.55 -5.51
CA ASN A 64 1.82 9.29 -6.22
C ASN A 64 0.67 10.06 -5.59
N ILE A 65 0.00 10.86 -6.42
CA ILE A 65 -1.21 11.60 -6.07
C ILE A 65 -2.31 11.18 -7.04
N VAL A 66 -3.43 10.71 -6.51
CA VAL A 66 -4.57 10.25 -7.30
C VAL A 66 -5.65 11.31 -7.36
N PHE A 67 -6.09 11.61 -8.56
CA PHE A 67 -7.17 12.54 -8.85
C PHE A 67 -8.38 11.74 -9.33
N ILE A 68 -9.52 11.94 -8.68
CA ILE A 68 -10.79 11.30 -9.04
C ILE A 68 -11.71 12.40 -9.55
N THR A 69 -12.19 12.24 -10.78
CA THR A 69 -13.07 13.21 -11.42
C THR A 69 -14.54 12.94 -11.08
N ARG A 70 -15.43 13.85 -11.50
CA ARG A 70 -16.87 13.76 -11.25
C ARG A 70 -17.55 12.62 -12.02
N ASP A 71 -17.00 12.24 -13.15
CA ASP A 71 -17.34 11.06 -13.97
C ASP A 71 -16.69 9.76 -13.46
N ASN A 72 -16.05 9.80 -12.29
CA ASN A 72 -15.34 8.67 -11.65
C ASN A 72 -14.13 8.14 -12.43
N ALA A 73 -13.61 8.88 -13.41
CA ALA A 73 -12.30 8.58 -13.97
C ALA A 73 -11.21 8.84 -12.92
N ILE A 74 -10.22 7.94 -12.87
CA ILE A 74 -9.13 7.97 -11.90
C ILE A 74 -7.83 8.24 -12.64
N TYR A 75 -7.07 9.22 -12.18
CA TYR A 75 -5.78 9.58 -12.74
C TYR A 75 -4.70 9.50 -11.65
N ASN A 76 -3.68 8.67 -11.86
CA ASN A 76 -2.46 8.70 -11.06
C ASN A 76 -1.52 9.79 -11.60
N ASN A 77 -1.21 10.76 -10.77
CA ASN A 77 -0.13 11.70 -11.00
C ASN A 77 1.15 11.17 -10.33
N GLN A 78 2.01 10.54 -11.13
CA GLN A 78 3.31 10.07 -10.67
C GLN A 78 4.31 11.23 -10.71
N LEU A 79 4.77 11.66 -9.54
CA LEU A 79 5.71 12.76 -9.42
C LEU A 79 7.08 12.38 -10.00
N PRO A 80 7.77 13.32 -10.67
CA PRO A 80 9.09 13.05 -11.26
C PRO A 80 10.17 12.74 -10.21
N ARG A 81 9.96 13.21 -8.97
CA ARG A 81 10.85 12.98 -7.82
C ARG A 81 10.02 12.90 -6.55
N LYS A 82 10.58 12.26 -5.51
CA LYS A 82 9.98 12.22 -4.17
C LYS A 82 9.75 13.62 -3.65
N CYS A 83 8.53 13.89 -3.19
CA CYS A 83 8.15 15.16 -2.59
C CYS A 83 8.31 15.10 -1.07
N PRO A 84 9.18 15.93 -0.47
CA PRO A 84 9.36 15.94 0.98
C PRO A 84 8.05 16.26 1.72
N SER A 85 7.82 15.55 2.82
CA SER A 85 6.64 15.70 3.70
C SER A 85 5.28 15.38 3.07
N LEU A 86 5.25 14.89 1.82
CA LEU A 86 4.04 14.39 1.19
C LEU A 86 3.72 12.97 1.68
N ASN A 87 2.51 12.78 2.21
CA ASN A 87 2.00 11.52 2.75
C ASN A 87 0.47 11.44 2.64
N ARG A 88 -0.15 10.31 3.01
CA ARG A 88 -1.60 10.06 2.82
C ARG A 88 -2.55 11.07 3.45
N GLY A 89 -2.11 11.81 4.47
CA GLY A 89 -2.90 12.84 5.14
C GLY A 89 -2.51 14.27 4.76
N SER A 90 -1.54 14.43 3.85
CA SER A 90 -1.08 15.76 3.45
C SER A 90 -2.19 16.53 2.74
N VAL A 91 -2.38 17.77 3.19
CA VAL A 91 -3.12 18.78 2.44
C VAL A 91 -2.14 19.44 1.48
N VAL A 92 -2.58 19.69 0.26
CA VAL A 92 -1.74 20.23 -0.81
C VAL A 92 -2.50 21.32 -1.56
N SER A 93 -1.78 22.34 -1.99
CA SER A 93 -2.27 23.42 -2.83
C SER A 93 -1.57 23.37 -4.17
N TYR A 94 -2.32 23.44 -5.26
CA TYR A 94 -1.77 23.43 -6.62
C TYR A 94 -2.14 24.71 -7.36
N PRO A 95 -1.29 25.17 -8.28
CA PRO A 95 -1.60 26.27 -9.17
C PRO A 95 -2.66 25.80 -10.16
N ILE A 96 -3.67 26.64 -10.36
CA ILE A 96 -4.71 26.43 -11.36
C ILE A 96 -4.45 27.42 -12.48
N GLU A 97 -3.99 26.92 -13.62
CA GLU A 97 -3.73 27.72 -14.82
C GLU A 97 -4.79 27.41 -15.86
N ASN A 98 -5.49 28.43 -16.37
CA ASN A 98 -6.55 28.24 -17.36
C ASN A 98 -7.59 27.18 -16.94
N ARG A 99 -7.94 27.14 -15.64
CA ARG A 99 -8.84 26.14 -15.02
C ARG A 99 -8.35 24.69 -15.13
N ARG A 100 -7.05 24.48 -15.30
CA ARG A 100 -6.40 23.17 -15.39
C ARG A 100 -5.25 23.07 -14.40
N ILE A 101 -4.89 21.84 -14.08
CA ILE A 101 -3.66 21.50 -13.37
C ILE A 101 -2.79 20.72 -14.35
N CYS A 102 -1.56 21.14 -14.57
CA CYS A 102 -0.70 20.58 -15.61
C CYS A 102 0.58 19.95 -15.03
N ALA A 103 1.08 18.93 -15.72
CA ALA A 103 2.40 18.36 -15.54
C ALA A 103 3.46 19.47 -15.63
N GLY A 104 4.48 19.41 -14.78
CA GLY A 104 5.48 20.47 -14.63
C GLY A 104 5.06 21.63 -13.74
N GLY A 105 3.76 21.80 -13.45
CA GLY A 105 3.27 22.79 -12.49
C GLY A 105 3.75 22.51 -11.06
N SER A 106 4.03 23.56 -10.30
CA SER A 106 4.57 23.44 -8.93
C SER A 106 3.46 23.49 -7.88
N PHE A 107 3.28 22.43 -7.09
CA PHE A 107 2.35 22.41 -5.96
C PHE A 107 3.08 22.51 -4.61
N GLN A 108 2.32 22.84 -3.57
CA GLN A 108 2.83 23.05 -2.22
C GLN A 108 2.19 22.07 -1.24
N VAL A 109 3.00 21.46 -0.38
CA VAL A 109 2.52 20.70 0.79
C VAL A 109 2.21 21.69 1.91
N LEU A 110 0.99 21.61 2.44
CA LEU A 110 0.50 22.48 3.49
C LEU A 110 0.65 21.81 4.85
N TRP A 111 1.31 22.49 5.79
CA TRP A 111 1.41 22.08 7.18
C TRP A 111 0.41 22.86 8.04
N GLN A 112 -0.21 22.17 8.98
CA GLN A 112 -1.16 22.78 9.91
C GLN A 112 -0.41 23.41 11.09
N ALA A 113 -0.35 24.74 11.13
CA ALA A 113 0.34 25.52 12.16
C ALA A 113 -0.56 25.92 13.34
N GLY A 114 -1.85 25.56 13.29
CA GLY A 114 -2.85 25.88 14.33
C GLY A 114 -4.25 25.46 13.91
N ALA A 115 -5.26 25.87 14.69
CA ALA A 115 -6.66 25.67 14.31
C ALA A 115 -6.94 26.39 12.98
N ASN A 116 -7.24 25.63 11.94
CA ASN A 116 -7.56 26.10 10.58
C ASN A 116 -6.49 26.98 9.90
N ASN A 117 -5.25 26.99 10.39
CA ASN A 117 -4.15 27.71 9.76
C ASN A 117 -3.22 26.73 9.03
N TYR A 118 -3.08 26.91 7.72
CA TYR A 118 -2.24 26.10 6.85
C TYR A 118 -1.15 26.96 6.23
N ILE A 119 0.10 26.54 6.41
CA ILE A 119 1.27 27.25 5.90
C ILE A 119 1.97 26.37 4.85
N PRO A 120 2.33 26.91 3.67
CA PRO A 120 3.15 26.20 2.69
C PRO A 120 4.52 25.82 3.26
N THR A 121 4.97 24.60 2.98
CA THR A 121 6.27 24.09 3.48
C THR A 121 7.21 23.68 2.36
N PHE A 122 6.84 22.65 1.59
CA PHE A 122 7.66 22.11 0.51
C PHE A 122 6.97 22.35 -0.82
N VAL A 123 7.77 22.69 -1.84
CA VAL A 123 7.32 22.88 -3.22
C VAL A 123 7.78 21.68 -4.05
N CYS A 124 6.86 21.09 -4.81
CA CYS A 124 7.09 19.90 -5.61
C CYS A 124 6.48 20.07 -7.00
N MET A 125 6.98 19.33 -7.99
CA MET A 125 6.47 19.40 -9.36
C MET A 125 5.47 18.28 -9.59
N LEU A 126 4.38 18.58 -10.30
CA LEU A 126 3.45 17.58 -10.79
C LEU A 126 4.05 16.81 -11.97
N GLY A 127 3.69 15.53 -12.07
CA GLY A 127 3.99 14.70 -13.22
C GLY A 127 2.84 14.61 -14.20
N TYR A 128 2.88 13.60 -15.06
CA TYR A 128 1.79 13.30 -15.99
C TYR A 128 0.61 12.63 -15.28
N PHE A 129 -0.59 12.82 -15.83
CA PHE A 129 -1.82 12.23 -15.33
C PHE A 129 -2.11 10.96 -16.12
N VAL A 130 -1.69 9.82 -15.57
CA VAL A 130 -1.93 8.52 -16.18
C VAL A 130 -3.31 8.02 -15.72
N PRO A 131 -4.27 7.81 -16.63
CA PRO A 131 -5.54 7.20 -16.25
C PRO A 131 -5.28 5.78 -15.70
N ILE A 132 -5.96 5.43 -14.62
CA ILE A 132 -5.87 4.12 -13.96
C ILE A 132 -7.27 3.55 -13.72
N SER A 133 -7.39 2.23 -13.61
CA SER A 133 -8.61 1.54 -13.23
C SER A 133 -8.75 1.54 -11.70
N GLU A 134 -9.92 1.12 -11.21
CA GLU A 134 -10.14 0.99 -9.77
C GLU A 134 -9.28 -0.12 -9.15
N SER A 135 -9.10 -1.25 -9.85
CA SER A 135 -8.21 -2.32 -9.39
C SER A 135 -6.75 -1.87 -9.31
N GLU A 136 -6.26 -1.11 -10.29
CA GLU A 136 -4.91 -0.55 -10.23
C GLU A 136 -4.74 0.45 -9.07
N LEU A 137 -5.78 1.23 -8.76
CA LEU A 137 -5.76 2.11 -7.59
C LEU A 137 -5.64 1.29 -6.30
N GLU A 138 -6.37 0.18 -6.20
CA GLU A 138 -6.30 -0.74 -5.07
C GLU A 138 -4.91 -1.36 -4.94
N ASP A 139 -4.32 -1.82 -6.04
CA ASP A 139 -2.97 -2.38 -6.07
C ASP A 139 -1.91 -1.35 -5.65
N LEU A 140 -1.98 -0.12 -6.18
CA LEU A 140 -1.08 0.97 -5.78
C LEU A 140 -1.22 1.31 -4.29
N THR A 141 -2.46 1.26 -3.78
CA THR A 141 -2.77 1.50 -2.37
C THR A 141 -2.19 0.38 -1.51
N ALA A 142 -2.45 -0.89 -1.86
CA ALA A 142 -1.96 -2.07 -1.17
C ALA A 142 -0.43 -2.14 -1.15
N ALA A 143 0.22 -1.89 -2.30
CA ALA A 143 1.67 -1.85 -2.43
C ALA A 143 2.29 -0.75 -1.54
N THR A 144 1.63 0.40 -1.46
CA THR A 144 2.05 1.50 -0.59
C THR A 144 1.92 1.13 0.88
N ASP A 145 0.81 0.52 1.29
CA ASP A 145 0.59 0.08 2.68
C ASP A 145 1.57 -1.01 3.09
N ALA A 146 1.78 -2.03 2.26
CA ALA A 146 2.76 -3.08 2.50
C ALA A 146 4.19 -2.51 2.65
N SER A 147 4.53 -1.49 1.87
CA SER A 147 5.82 -0.81 1.97
C SER A 147 5.96 -0.01 3.27
N ARG A 148 4.90 0.65 3.73
CA ARG A 148 4.85 1.32 5.04
C ARG A 148 5.01 0.32 6.18
N ASP A 149 4.26 -0.77 6.16
CA ASP A 149 4.26 -1.78 7.22
C ASP A 149 5.62 -2.47 7.34
N ARG A 150 6.26 -2.77 6.20
CA ARG A 150 7.65 -3.28 6.18
C ARG A 150 8.63 -2.31 6.85
N ARG A 151 8.49 -1.00 6.61
CA ARG A 151 9.33 0.02 7.26
C ARG A 151 9.08 0.08 8.77
N LEU A 152 7.82 0.04 9.21
CA LEU A 152 7.46 0.03 10.62
C LEU A 152 8.03 -1.20 11.34
N ARG A 153 7.83 -2.41 10.79
CA ARG A 153 8.38 -3.64 11.36
C ARG A 153 9.91 -3.60 11.46
N ARG A 154 10.60 -3.08 10.44
CA ARG A 154 12.07 -2.92 10.46
C ARG A 154 12.52 -1.96 11.56
N ARG A 155 11.80 -0.86 11.77
CA ARG A 155 12.10 0.10 12.85
C ARG A 155 11.94 -0.56 14.21
N SER A 156 10.81 -1.23 14.46
CA SER A 156 10.57 -1.94 15.72
C SER A 156 11.63 -3.00 16.01
N ARG A 157 12.06 -3.75 14.99
CA ARG A 157 13.15 -4.72 15.15
C ARG A 157 14.46 -4.07 15.60
N ARG A 158 14.81 -2.91 15.04
CA ARG A 158 16.04 -2.18 15.41
C ARG A 158 15.98 -1.63 16.83
N GLU A 159 14.82 -1.17 17.26
CA GLU A 159 14.60 -0.68 18.62
C GLU A 159 14.66 -1.80 19.67
N ALA A 160 14.24 -3.01 19.30
CA ALA A 160 14.36 -4.19 20.15
C ALA A 160 15.79 -4.78 20.22
N VAL A 161 16.77 -4.22 19.52
CA VAL A 161 18.18 -4.65 19.66
C VAL A 161 18.77 -3.99 20.89
N THR A 162 18.85 -4.73 21.99
CA THR A 162 19.56 -4.32 23.20
C THR A 162 21.05 -4.15 22.90
N THR A 163 21.57 -2.94 23.05
CA THR A 163 23.01 -2.67 22.99
C THR A 163 23.58 -2.84 24.40
N GLU A 164 24.32 -3.92 24.65
CA GLU A 164 25.17 -4.00 25.84
C GLU A 164 26.43 -3.16 25.61
N PRO A 165 26.80 -2.26 26.54
CA PRO A 165 28.06 -1.53 26.46
C PRO A 165 29.23 -2.51 26.51
N VAL A 166 30.01 -2.57 25.44
CA VAL A 166 31.31 -3.25 25.46
C VAL A 166 32.29 -2.32 26.17
N GLU A 167 32.74 -2.69 27.36
CA GLU A 167 33.88 -2.02 28.01
C GLU A 167 35.12 -2.20 27.12
N LEU A 168 35.66 -1.08 26.64
CA LEU A 168 36.96 -1.06 25.98
C LEU A 168 38.03 -1.41 27.02
N PRO A 169 38.95 -2.33 26.73
CA PRO A 169 40.07 -2.61 27.64
C PRO A 169 40.88 -1.32 27.88
N PRO A 170 41.40 -1.10 29.10
CA PRO A 170 42.17 0.10 29.42
C PRO A 170 43.40 0.21 28.51
N ALA A 171 43.68 1.44 28.07
CA ALA A 171 44.76 1.79 27.17
C ALA A 171 46.16 1.74 27.83
N ASP A 172 46.43 0.76 28.68
CA ASP A 172 47.68 0.65 29.46
C ASP A 172 48.76 -0.21 28.79
N THR A 173 48.70 -0.36 27.47
CA THR A 173 49.88 -0.76 26.69
C THR A 173 50.10 0.23 25.56
N ALA A 174 50.52 1.44 25.94
CA ALA A 174 51.24 2.31 25.02
C ALA A 174 52.45 1.53 24.46
N PRO A 175 52.61 1.40 23.14
CA PRO A 175 53.83 0.86 22.55
C PRO A 175 55.04 1.69 23.04
N PRO A 176 56.20 1.08 23.33
CA PRO A 176 57.38 1.83 23.70
C PRO A 176 57.68 2.87 22.62
N ALA A 177 57.89 4.12 23.04
CA ALA A 177 58.15 5.25 22.18
C ALA A 177 59.25 4.90 21.16
N ALA A 178 58.94 5.10 19.88
CA ALA A 178 59.94 5.02 18.82
C ALA A 178 61.06 6.04 19.14
N VAL A 179 62.29 5.53 19.25
CA VAL A 179 63.48 6.36 19.35
C VAL A 179 63.55 7.20 18.07
N PRO A 180 63.66 8.53 18.14
CA PRO A 180 63.87 9.33 16.94
C PRO A 180 65.23 8.96 16.34
N ALA A 181 65.23 8.48 15.10
CA ALA A 181 66.44 8.37 14.31
C ALA A 181 66.97 9.80 14.08
N SER A 182 68.09 10.12 14.74
CA SER A 182 68.94 11.23 14.37
C SER A 182 69.40 11.04 12.93
N VAL A 183 69.04 12.00 12.07
CA VAL A 183 69.64 12.20 10.76
C VAL A 183 70.79 13.16 10.96
N ASP A 184 72.02 12.68 10.86
CA ASP A 184 73.24 13.48 10.75
C ASP A 184 73.95 13.08 9.45
N ASP A 185 74.33 14.10 8.66
CA ASP A 185 75.09 14.07 7.40
C ASP A 185 76.48 13.39 7.53
#